data_AF-A0A7W3LRE1-F1
#
_entry.id   AF-A0A7W3LRE1-F1
#
_cell.length_a   1.000
_cell.length_b   1.000
_cell.length_c   1.000
_cell.angle_alpha   90.00
_cell.angle_beta   90.00
_cell.angle_gamma   90.00
#
_symmetry.space_group_name_H-M   'P 1'
#
loop_
_entity.id
_entity.type
_entity.pdbx_description
1 polymer ?
#
loop_
_entity_poly.entity_id
_entity_poly.type
_entity_poly.pdbx_seq_one_letter_code
_entity_poly.pdbx_strand_id
1 'polypeptide(L)'
;MERPRRRARPGTAAHFFLDDHRFETVWNKPERALTRLARVGAALTPDFSLWRDVPLVMQLWQVYRARWCGAWLLHHGIQIIPTVSWAGP
;
A
#
# COMPACT_ATOMS: atom_id res chain seq x y z
N MET A 1 10.01 -2.23 -29.84
CA MET A 1 11.18 -2.55 -29.00
C MET A 1 10.81 -2.19 -27.56
N GLU A 2 10.37 -3.15 -26.74
CA GLU A 2 9.95 -2.89 -25.36
C GLU A 2 11.21 -2.73 -24.50
N ARG A 3 11.40 -1.55 -23.89
CA ARG A 3 12.56 -1.30 -23.01
C ARG A 3 12.51 -2.30 -21.84
N PRO A 4 13.63 -2.95 -21.47
CA PRO A 4 13.66 -3.82 -20.30
C PRO A 4 13.24 -3.00 -19.08
N ARG A 5 12.12 -3.40 -18.45
CA ARG A 5 11.56 -2.69 -17.30
C ARG A 5 12.52 -2.84 -16.13
N ARG A 6 13.14 -1.73 -15.72
CA ARG A 6 14.17 -1.66 -14.67
C ARG A 6 13.65 -2.24 -13.35
N ARG A 7 14.31 -3.27 -12.82
CA ARG A 7 14.09 -3.79 -11.46
C ARG A 7 14.59 -2.77 -10.44
N ALA A 8 13.91 -2.65 -9.30
CA ALA A 8 14.30 -1.68 -8.28
C ALA A 8 15.69 -2.00 -7.70
N ARG A 9 16.40 -0.99 -7.20
CA ARG A 9 17.72 -1.20 -6.57
C ARG A 9 17.54 -1.91 -5.21
N PRO A 10 18.51 -2.72 -4.76
CA PRO A 10 18.50 -3.23 -3.39
C PRO A 10 18.34 -2.07 -2.38
N GLY A 11 17.57 -2.31 -1.31
CA GLY A 11 17.27 -1.29 -0.29
C GLY A 11 16.19 -0.26 -0.69
N THR A 12 15.41 -0.52 -1.75
CA THR A 12 14.27 0.33 -2.11
C THR A 12 12.94 -0.32 -1.73
N ALA A 13 11.95 0.51 -1.38
CA ALA A 13 10.59 0.08 -1.10
C ALA A 13 9.58 1.05 -1.73
N ALA A 14 8.41 0.53 -2.10
CA ALA A 14 7.29 1.38 -2.52
C ALA A 14 6.60 1.99 -1.30
N HIS A 15 6.22 3.27 -1.38
CA HIS A 15 5.48 3.97 -0.33
C HIS A 15 4.21 4.62 -0.90
N PHE A 16 3.30 5.03 0.00
CA PHE A 16 1.94 5.45 -0.34
C PHE A 16 1.59 6.82 0.28
N PHE A 17 2.52 7.77 0.27
CA PHE A 17 2.40 9.05 1.02
C PHE A 17 2.07 10.28 0.17
N LEU A 18 1.65 10.08 -1.09
CA LEU A 18 1.46 11.19 -2.03
C LEU A 18 -0.02 11.39 -2.36
N ASP A 19 -0.61 10.44 -3.08
CA ASP A 19 -1.93 10.61 -3.69
C ASP A 19 -2.76 9.32 -3.56
N ASP A 20 -3.71 9.31 -2.63
CA ASP A 20 -4.55 8.15 -2.32
C ASP A 20 -5.28 7.56 -3.52
N HIS A 21 -5.78 8.44 -4.39
CA HIS A 21 -6.45 8.04 -5.62
C HIS A 21 -5.56 7.20 -6.54
N ARG A 22 -4.23 7.36 -6.47
CA ARG A 22 -3.29 6.58 -7.29
C ARG A 22 -3.06 5.17 -6.76
N PHE A 23 -3.33 4.93 -5.47
CA PHE A 23 -3.14 3.63 -4.83
C PHE A 23 -4.44 2.96 -4.34
N GLU A 24 -5.60 3.56 -4.59
CA GLU A 24 -6.91 2.87 -4.58
C GLU A 24 -6.87 1.53 -5.34
N THR A 25 -6.02 1.39 -6.36
CA THR A 25 -5.81 0.13 -7.09
C THR A 25 -5.27 -1.00 -6.20
N VAL A 26 -4.53 -0.70 -5.13
CA VAL A 26 -4.02 -1.71 -4.18
C VAL A 26 -5.18 -2.40 -3.46
N TRP A 27 -6.25 -1.66 -3.18
CA TRP A 27 -7.47 -2.19 -2.60
C TRP A 27 -8.40 -2.80 -3.66
N ASN A 28 -8.73 -2.05 -4.70
CA ASN A 28 -9.76 -2.46 -5.68
C ASN A 28 -9.30 -3.54 -6.66
N LYS A 29 -7.99 -3.66 -6.92
CA LYS A 29 -7.38 -4.58 -7.89
C LYS A 29 -6.02 -5.08 -7.38
N PRO A 30 -5.99 -5.80 -6.25
CA PRO A 30 -4.76 -6.14 -5.52
C PRO A 30 -3.75 -6.93 -6.39
N GLU A 31 -4.19 -7.74 -7.34
CA GLU A 31 -3.34 -8.50 -8.25
C GLU A 31 -2.55 -7.59 -9.21
N ARG A 32 -3.16 -6.48 -9.64
CA ARG A 32 -2.47 -5.47 -10.46
C ARG A 32 -1.41 -4.73 -9.66
N ALA A 33 -1.70 -4.44 -8.38
CA ALA A 33 -0.74 -3.86 -7.48
C ALA A 33 0.41 -4.84 -7.22
N LEU A 34 0.13 -6.12 -6.94
CA LEU A 34 1.13 -7.17 -6.76
C LEU A 34 2.11 -7.23 -7.92
N THR A 35 1.61 -7.24 -9.16
CA THR A 35 2.44 -7.31 -10.37
C THR A 35 3.44 -6.15 -10.44
N ARG A 36 3.06 -4.96 -9.96
CA ARG A 36 3.93 -3.78 -9.92
C ARG A 36 4.90 -3.85 -8.73
N LEU A 37 4.38 -4.18 -7.55
CA LEU A 37 5.13 -4.20 -6.29
C LEU A 37 6.15 -5.35 -6.25
N ALA A 38 5.88 -6.49 -6.89
CA ALA A 38 6.82 -7.60 -7.02
C ALA A 38 8.11 -7.23 -7.75
N ARG A 39 8.09 -6.18 -8.59
CA ARG A 39 9.30 -5.65 -9.25
C ARG A 39 10.20 -4.87 -8.28
N VAL A 40 9.62 -4.37 -7.19
CA VAL A 40 10.32 -3.68 -6.10
C VAL A 40 10.72 -4.69 -5.02
N GLY A 41 9.83 -5.60 -4.66
CA GLY A 41 10.04 -6.66 -3.66
C GLY A 41 9.75 -6.24 -2.23
N ALA A 42 9.68 -4.93 -1.96
CA ALA A 42 9.30 -4.38 -0.66
C ALA A 42 8.31 -3.21 -0.81
N ALA A 43 7.40 -3.07 0.14
CA ALA A 43 6.45 -1.97 0.21
C ALA A 43 6.10 -1.62 1.66
N LEU A 44 5.71 -0.36 1.88
CA LEU A 44 5.03 0.03 3.10
C LEU A 44 3.55 -0.32 3.00
N THR A 45 2.83 -0.46 4.11
CA THR A 45 1.36 -0.60 4.02
C THR A 45 0.75 0.68 3.44
N PRO A 46 -0.29 0.59 2.60
CA PRO A 46 -1.01 1.77 2.11
C PRO A 46 -1.48 2.64 3.27
N ASP A 47 -1.31 3.95 3.14
CA ASP A 47 -1.74 4.93 4.13
C ASP A 47 -2.92 5.70 3.53
N PHE A 48 -4.14 5.22 3.79
CA PHE A 48 -5.33 5.92 3.34
C PHE A 48 -5.60 7.10 4.27
N SER A 49 -5.94 8.26 3.70
CA SER A 49 -6.18 9.49 4.43
C SER A 49 -7.16 9.27 5.57
N LEU A 50 -6.71 9.64 6.76
CA LEU A 50 -7.39 9.55 8.05
C LEU A 50 -7.27 10.89 8.77
N TRP A 51 -8.40 11.52 9.11
CA TRP A 51 -8.43 12.75 9.89
C TRP A 51 -9.19 12.52 11.19
N ARG A 52 -8.86 13.28 12.24
CA ARG A 52 -9.42 13.06 13.60
C ARG A 52 -10.91 13.37 13.70
N ASP A 53 -11.42 14.21 12.80
CA ASP A 53 -12.78 14.72 12.73
C ASP A 53 -13.71 13.92 11.82
N VAL A 54 -13.18 12.96 11.05
CA VAL A 54 -14.04 12.07 10.24
C VAL A 54 -14.77 11.05 11.12
N PRO A 55 -15.97 10.58 10.72
CA PRO A 55 -16.71 9.58 11.49
C PRO A 55 -15.89 8.32 11.80
N LEU A 56 -16.06 7.74 12.99
CA LEU A 56 -15.34 6.54 13.42
C LEU A 56 -15.45 5.38 12.42
N VAL A 57 -16.62 5.20 11.80
CA VAL A 57 -16.82 4.17 10.78
C VAL A 57 -15.89 4.34 9.57
N MET A 58 -15.63 5.59 9.18
CA MET A 58 -14.68 5.88 8.10
C MET A 58 -13.26 5.62 8.56
N GLN A 59 -12.92 5.98 9.80
CA GLN A 59 -11.60 5.68 10.36
C GLN A 59 -11.32 4.18 10.34
N LEU A 60 -12.23 3.38 10.90
CA LEU A 60 -12.14 1.92 10.90
C LEU A 60 -12.02 1.34 9.49
N TRP A 61 -12.76 1.89 8.53
CA TRP A 61 -12.71 1.45 7.14
C TRP A 61 -11.32 1.66 6.52
N GLN A 62 -10.74 2.85 6.65
CA GLN A 62 -9.41 3.15 6.10
C GLN A 62 -8.33 2.24 6.70
N VAL A 63 -8.38 2.05 8.00
CA VAL A 63 -7.44 1.22 8.76
C VAL A 63 -7.55 -0.24 8.35
N TYR A 64 -8.77 -0.75 8.24
CA TYR A 64 -9.03 -2.09 7.76
C TYR A 64 -8.44 -2.29 6.36
N ARG A 65 -8.74 -1.39 5.42
CA ARG A 65 -8.21 -1.48 4.05
C ARG A 65 -6.68 -1.47 4.04
N ALA A 66 -6.05 -0.59 4.79
CA ALA A 66 -4.60 -0.49 4.88
C ALA A 66 -3.97 -1.80 5.37
N ARG A 67 -4.48 -2.33 6.49
CA ARG A 67 -3.98 -3.57 7.11
C ARG A 67 -4.25 -4.80 6.24
N TRP A 68 -5.43 -4.88 5.63
CA TRP A 68 -5.77 -5.97 4.72
C TRP A 68 -4.85 -5.98 3.49
N CYS A 69 -4.63 -4.83 2.86
CA CYS A 69 -3.71 -4.73 1.72
C CYS A 69 -2.30 -5.18 2.10
N GLY A 70 -1.81 -4.73 3.27
CA GLY A 70 -0.52 -5.15 3.81
C GLY A 70 -0.42 -6.66 4.01
N ALA A 71 -1.39 -7.26 4.71
CA ALA A 71 -1.42 -8.69 4.96
C ALA A 71 -1.51 -9.50 3.65
N TRP A 72 -2.34 -9.07 2.72
CA TRP A 72 -2.51 -9.73 1.43
C TRP A 72 -1.21 -9.69 0.61
N LEU A 73 -0.53 -8.55 0.54
CA LEU A 73 0.76 -8.43 -0.17
C LEU A 73 1.87 -9.24 0.51
N LEU A 74 1.92 -9.25 1.84
CA LEU A 74 2.85 -10.07 2.62
C LEU A 74 2.67 -11.55 2.31
N HIS A 75 1.42 -12.03 2.27
CA HIS A 75 1.08 -13.40 1.92
C HIS A 75 1.57 -13.79 0.52
N HIS A 76 1.63 -12.83 -0.40
CA HIS A 76 2.10 -13.02 -1.78
C HIS A 76 3.60 -12.73 -1.98
N GLY A 77 4.38 -12.71 -0.89
CA GLY A 77 5.85 -12.66 -0.95
C GLY A 77 6.45 -11.27 -1.09
N ILE A 78 5.68 -10.21 -0.86
CA ILE A 78 6.23 -8.85 -0.74
C ILE A 78 6.70 -8.64 0.70
N GLN A 79 7.90 -8.08 0.88
CA GLN A 79 8.33 -7.63 2.20
C GLN A 79 7.52 -6.38 2.59
N ILE A 80 6.80 -6.44 3.70
CA ILE A 80 5.94 -5.34 4.16
C ILE A 80 6.50 -4.67 5.40
N ILE A 81 6.53 -3.33 5.36
CA ILE A 81 6.84 -2.46 6.50
C ILE A 81 5.53 -1.75 6.91
N PRO A 82 4.99 -1.99 8.11
CA PRO A 82 3.77 -1.31 8.56
C PRO A 82 3.95 0.21 8.65
N THR A 83 3.00 0.96 8.10
CA THR A 83 2.82 2.39 8.32
C THR A 83 1.89 2.61 9.51
N VAL A 84 2.22 3.56 10.38
CA VAL A 84 1.40 3.96 11.53
C VAL A 84 1.04 5.44 11.36
N SER A 85 -0.23 5.77 11.57
CA SER A 85 -0.75 7.15 11.53
C SER A 85 -1.09 7.64 12.93
N TRP A 86 -1.10 8.96 13.11
CA TRP A 86 -1.46 9.64 14.37
C TRP A 86 -2.97 9.92 14.48
N ALA A 87 -3.74 9.68 13.42
CA ALA A 87 -5.19 9.72 13.46
C ALA A 87 -5.76 8.41 14.04
N GLY A 88 -7.01 8.42 14.51
CA GLY A 88 -7.63 7.21 15.04
C GLY A 88 -7.93 6.16 13.96
N PRO A 89 -8.36 4.97 14.38
CA PRO A 89 -7.63 3.71 14.65
C PRO A 89 -6.52 3.27 13.69
#